data_AF-A0A0G0PDP1-F1
#
_entry.id   AF-A0A0G0PDP1-F1
#
_cell.length_a   1.000
_cell.length_b   1.000
_cell.length_c   1.000
_cell.angle_alpha   90.00
_cell.angle_beta   90.00
_cell.angle_gamma   90.00
#
_symmetry.space_group_name_H-M   'P 1'
#
loop_
_entity.id
_entity.type
_entity.pdbx_description
1 polymer ?
#
loop_
_entity_poly.entity_id
_entity_poly.type
_entity_poly.pdbx_seq_one_letter_code
_entity_poly.pdbx_strand_id
1 'polypeptide(L)'
;MEYKKKIDISLIAFFVISTVSFYILNPVKNGLCGDTDIRCGTLLGDIGMSTFLFSVSLLVALLFLRWSKEPSFISWSRFAKYYLPIAALLIIFSPTTDSSIFGFDKEFMSWFLSSLFLVISIIIIFYKHFRQPK
;
A
#
# COMPACT_ATOMS: atom_id res chain seq x y z
N MET A 1 -5.50 -12.67 -22.60
CA MET A 1 -4.56 -13.41 -21.72
C MET A 1 -3.39 -12.54 -21.23
N GLU A 2 -3.04 -11.45 -21.90
CA GLU A 2 -1.89 -10.61 -21.50
C GLU A 2 -2.05 -9.91 -20.14
N TYR A 3 -3.26 -9.49 -19.75
CA TYR A 3 -3.44 -8.77 -18.48
C TYR A 3 -3.22 -9.66 -17.24
N LYS A 4 -3.55 -10.96 -17.31
CA LYS A 4 -3.31 -11.89 -16.19
C LYS A 4 -1.82 -12.08 -15.92
N LYS A 5 -1.01 -12.17 -16.98
CA LYS A 5 0.46 -12.19 -16.87
C LYS A 5 1.00 -10.91 -16.22
N LYS A 6 0.42 -9.74 -16.54
CA LYS A 6 0.77 -8.48 -15.89
C LYS A 6 0.42 -8.49 -14.39
N ILE A 7 -0.78 -8.98 -14.03
CA ILE A 7 -1.19 -9.14 -12.63
C ILE A 7 -0.22 -10.06 -11.88
N ASP A 8 0.17 -11.19 -12.47
CA ASP A 8 1.07 -12.15 -11.84
C ASP A 8 2.48 -11.57 -11.62
N ILE A 9 3.01 -10.82 -12.59
CA ILE A 9 4.28 -10.09 -12.43
C ILE A 9 4.16 -9.03 -11.33
N SER A 10 3.06 -8.28 -11.30
CA SER A 10 2.81 -7.30 -10.24
C SER A 10 2.69 -7.95 -8.87
N LEU A 11 2.03 -9.10 -8.75
CA LEU A 11 1.92 -9.85 -7.49
C LEU A 11 3.30 -10.23 -6.95
N ILE A 12 4.18 -10.77 -7.80
CA ILE A 12 5.55 -11.13 -7.40
C ILE A 12 6.31 -9.87 -6.97
N ALA A 13 6.23 -8.79 -7.74
CA ALA A 13 6.91 -7.54 -7.43
C ALA A 13 6.46 -6.97 -6.07
N PHE A 14 5.14 -6.90 -5.82
CA PHE A 14 4.62 -6.39 -4.55
C PHE A 14 4.86 -7.34 -3.38
N PHE A 15 4.92 -8.65 -3.61
CA PHE A 15 5.34 -9.61 -2.58
C PHE A 15 6.79 -9.34 -2.15
N VAL A 16 7.71 -9.19 -3.10
CA VAL A 16 9.11 -8.83 -2.81
C VAL A 16 9.19 -7.50 -2.07
N ILE A 17 8.50 -6.46 -2.55
CA ILE A 17 8.48 -5.14 -1.90
C ILE A 17 7.96 -5.25 -0.46
N SER A 18 6.91 -6.04 -0.22
CA SER A 18 6.36 -6.24 1.13
C SER A 18 7.38 -6.91 2.05
N THR A 19 8.07 -7.95 1.59
CA THR A 19 9.12 -8.61 2.39
C THR A 19 10.30 -7.69 2.70
N VAL A 20 10.73 -6.88 1.74
CA VAL A 20 11.80 -5.88 1.95
C VAL A 20 11.33 -4.80 2.92
N SER A 21 10.10 -4.31 2.78
CA SER A 21 9.54 -3.30 3.68
C SER A 21 9.40 -3.83 5.11
N PHE A 22 9.03 -5.11 5.26
CA PHE A 22 8.98 -5.78 6.56
C PHE A 22 10.37 -5.86 7.21
N TYR A 23 11.41 -6.10 6.41
CA TYR A 23 12.79 -6.06 6.89
C TYR A 23 13.21 -4.63 7.30
N ILE A 24 12.71 -3.61 6.63
CA ILE A 24 13.04 -2.20 6.93
C ILE A 24 12.29 -1.68 8.18
N LEU A 25 11.16 -2.27 8.58
CA LEU A 25 10.39 -1.88 9.77
C LEU A 25 11.20 -1.82 11.06
N ASN A 26 12.24 -2.67 11.19
CA ASN A 26 13.08 -2.73 12.37
C ASN A 26 14.54 -2.49 11.99
N PRO A 27 14.91 -1.26 11.57
CA PRO A 27 16.20 -1.01 10.93
C PRO A 27 17.37 -1.16 11.90
N VAL A 28 17.18 -0.84 13.19
CA VAL A 28 18.20 -1.02 14.23
C VAL A 28 18.44 -2.51 14.52
N LYS A 29 17.35 -3.26 14.78
CA LYS A 29 17.42 -4.70 15.06
C LYS A 29 18.02 -5.50 13.91
N ASN A 30 17.79 -5.06 12.67
CA ASN A 30 18.24 -5.72 11.46
C ASN A 30 19.61 -5.22 10.96
N GLY A 31 20.29 -4.38 11.75
CA GLY A 31 21.64 -3.88 11.46
C GLY A 31 21.72 -2.90 10.30
N LEU A 32 20.60 -2.31 9.88
CA LEU A 32 20.53 -1.26 8.85
C LEU A 32 20.94 0.12 9.40
N CYS A 33 20.65 0.38 10.67
CA CYS A 33 21.05 1.59 11.39
C CYS A 33 21.83 1.20 12.65
N GLY A 34 22.79 2.03 13.06
CA GLY A 34 23.45 1.88 14.36
C GLY A 34 22.51 2.25 15.51
N ASP A 35 22.71 1.65 16.69
CA ASP A 35 21.86 1.86 17.87
C ASP A 35 21.78 3.33 18.33
N THR A 36 22.77 4.14 17.98
CA THR A 36 22.83 5.57 18.32
C THR A 36 22.22 6.48 17.24
N ASP A 37 21.90 5.96 16.05
CA ASP A 37 21.36 6.76 14.95
C ASP A 37 19.83 6.75 14.94
N ILE A 38 19.26 7.54 15.86
CA ILE A 38 17.82 7.68 16.04
C ILE A 38 17.16 8.20 14.76
N ARG A 39 17.80 9.13 14.04
CA ARG A 39 17.25 9.70 12.80
C ARG A 39 17.14 8.65 11.70
N CYS A 40 18.17 7.83 11.51
CA CYS A 40 18.14 6.69 10.59
C CYS A 40 17.00 5.73 10.96
N GLY A 41 16.91 5.37 12.25
CA GLY A 41 15.90 4.45 12.76
C GLY A 41 14.47 4.91 12.49
N THR A 42 14.15 6.16 12.84
CA THR A 42 12.81 6.72 12.64
C THR A 42 12.46 6.87 11.15
N LEU A 43 13.40 7.38 10.33
CA LEU A 43 13.12 7.63 8.92
C LEU A 43 12.89 6.34 8.13
N LEU A 44 13.72 5.32 8.34
CA LEU A 44 13.54 4.01 7.71
C LEU A 44 12.30 3.29 8.26
N GLY A 45 12.03 3.39 9.57
CA GLY A 45 10.83 2.85 10.19
C GLY A 45 9.54 3.40 9.56
N ASP A 46 9.43 4.73 9.45
CA ASP A 46 8.25 5.41 8.88
C ASP A 46 8.00 5.01 7.41
N ILE A 47 9.07 5.00 6.60
CA ILE A 47 8.99 4.62 5.18
C ILE A 47 8.66 3.13 5.04
N GLY A 48 9.30 2.29 5.85
CA GLY A 48 9.09 0.85 5.88
C GLY A 48 7.64 0.53 6.22
N MET A 49 7.08 1.20 7.22
CA MET A 49 5.69 1.03 7.65
C MET A 49 4.69 1.44 6.58
N SER A 50 4.84 2.66 6.05
CA SER A 50 3.96 3.18 5.00
C SER A 50 3.98 2.26 3.77
N THR A 51 5.18 1.89 3.33
CA THR A 51 5.37 1.03 2.15
C THR A 51 4.85 -0.38 2.39
N PHE A 52 5.07 -0.94 3.59
CA PHE A 52 4.56 -2.24 3.98
C PHE A 52 3.02 -2.27 3.89
N LEU A 53 2.34 -1.32 4.55
CA LEU A 53 0.87 -1.28 4.57
C LEU A 53 0.28 -1.15 3.16
N PHE A 54 0.82 -0.25 2.32
CA PHE A 54 0.35 -0.11 0.94
C PHE A 54 0.66 -1.34 0.08
N SER A 55 1.83 -1.96 0.25
CA SER A 55 2.20 -3.16 -0.49
C SER A 55 1.27 -4.33 -0.17
N VAL A 56 0.92 -4.52 1.11
CA VAL A 56 -0.02 -5.56 1.55
C VAL A 56 -1.42 -5.30 0.99
N SER A 57 -1.92 -4.06 1.11
CA SER A 57 -3.23 -3.71 0.54
C SER A 57 -3.29 -3.90 -0.98
N LEU A 58 -2.22 -3.56 -1.70
CA LEU A 58 -2.09 -3.81 -3.13
C LEU A 58 -2.07 -5.30 -3.45
N LEU A 59 -1.35 -6.10 -2.67
CA LEU A 59 -1.26 -7.54 -2.86
C LEU A 59 -2.63 -8.19 -2.71
N VAL A 60 -3.38 -7.83 -1.66
CA VAL A 60 -4.75 -8.29 -1.46
C VAL A 60 -5.66 -7.87 -2.63
N ALA A 61 -5.62 -6.60 -3.04
CA ALA A 61 -6.40 -6.11 -4.17
C ALA A 61 -6.07 -6.85 -5.49
N LEU A 62 -4.78 -7.12 -5.74
CA LEU A 62 -4.31 -7.85 -6.92
C LEU A 62 -4.74 -9.32 -6.91
N LEU A 63 -4.77 -9.96 -5.73
CA LEU A 63 -5.34 -11.30 -5.59
C LEU A 63 -6.80 -11.30 -6.06
N PHE A 64 -7.64 -10.40 -5.55
CA PHE A 64 -9.04 -10.29 -6.00
C PHE A 64 -9.16 -9.99 -7.50
N LEU A 65 -8.28 -9.13 -8.04
CA LEU A 65 -8.25 -8.80 -9.47
C LEU A 65 -7.88 -9.98 -10.37
N ARG A 66 -7.08 -10.94 -9.88
CA ARG A 66 -6.71 -12.15 -10.63
C ARG A 66 -7.94 -12.95 -11.07
N TRP A 67 -9.00 -12.95 -10.27
CA TRP A 67 -10.29 -13.59 -10.59
C TRP A 67 -11.25 -12.68 -11.35
N SER A 68 -10.94 -11.40 -11.50
CA SER A 68 -11.82 -10.44 -12.17
C SER A 68 -11.58 -10.37 -13.68
N LYS A 69 -12.53 -9.78 -14.41
CA LYS A 69 -12.44 -9.54 -15.86
C LYS A 69 -11.57 -8.29 -16.14
N GLU A 70 -10.96 -8.25 -17.31
CA GLU A 70 -10.14 -7.13 -17.82
C GLU A 70 -10.74 -5.71 -17.61
N PRO A 71 -12.03 -5.45 -17.85
CA PRO A 71 -12.62 -4.13 -17.60
C PRO A 71 -12.61 -3.69 -16.13
N SER A 72 -12.66 -4.63 -15.18
CA SER A 72 -12.48 -4.34 -13.76
C SER A 72 -11.05 -3.89 -13.47
N PHE A 73 -10.06 -4.57 -14.08
CA PHE A 73 -8.65 -4.23 -13.96
C PHE A 73 -8.35 -2.83 -14.52
N ILE A 74 -8.89 -2.48 -15.69
CA ILE A 74 -8.70 -1.14 -16.28
C ILE A 74 -9.29 -0.05 -15.36
N SER A 75 -10.48 -0.28 -14.82
CA SER A 75 -11.15 0.68 -13.92
C SER A 75 -10.37 0.87 -12.62
N TRP A 76 -9.95 -0.24 -12.01
CA TRP A 76 -9.14 -0.23 -10.79
C TRP A 76 -7.76 0.41 -11.02
N SER A 77 -7.09 0.12 -12.14
CA SER A 77 -5.77 0.66 -12.45
C SER A 77 -5.81 2.19 -12.60
N ARG A 78 -6.88 2.74 -13.19
CA ARG A 78 -7.08 4.20 -13.25
C ARG A 78 -7.21 4.79 -11.84
N PHE A 79 -7.99 4.16 -10.97
CA PHE A 79 -8.11 4.58 -9.57
C PHE A 79 -6.75 4.55 -8.86
N ALA A 80 -6.05 3.42 -8.90
CA ALA A 80 -4.77 3.25 -8.22
C ALA A 80 -3.70 4.25 -8.71
N LYS A 81 -3.69 4.56 -10.01
CA LYS A 81 -2.77 5.53 -10.62
C LYS A 81 -2.86 6.92 -10.00
N TYR A 82 -4.06 7.37 -9.62
CA TYR A 82 -4.26 8.68 -8.99
C TYR A 82 -4.25 8.61 -7.47
N TYR A 83 -4.79 7.54 -6.89
CA TYR A 83 -4.88 7.40 -5.44
C TYR A 83 -3.50 7.28 -4.78
N LEU A 84 -2.62 6.43 -5.32
CA LEU A 84 -1.29 6.19 -4.73
C LEU A 84 -0.43 7.46 -4.61
N PRO A 85 -0.29 8.32 -5.64
CA PRO A 85 0.49 9.55 -5.49
C PRO A 85 -0.18 10.55 -4.53
N ILE A 86 -1.51 10.64 -4.53
CA ILE A 86 -2.23 11.51 -3.57
C ILE A 86 -1.98 11.02 -2.14
N ALA A 87 -2.09 9.72 -1.90
CA ALA A 87 -1.84 9.14 -0.58
C ALA A 87 -0.38 9.34 -0.14
N ALA A 88 0.59 9.16 -1.04
CA ALA A 88 1.99 9.41 -0.76
C ALA A 88 2.24 10.86 -0.34
N LEU A 89 1.64 11.84 -1.04
CA LEU A 89 1.74 13.26 -0.67
C LEU A 89 1.12 13.52 0.71
N LEU A 90 -0.06 12.96 0.99
CA LEU A 90 -0.72 13.13 2.29
C LEU A 90 0.14 12.58 3.44
N ILE A 91 0.80 11.44 3.25
CA ILE A 91 1.70 10.86 4.28
C ILE A 91 2.96 11.72 4.44
N ILE A 92 3.55 12.20 3.35
CA ILE A 92 4.74 13.06 3.41
C ILE A 92 4.46 14.35 4.20
N PHE A 93 3.28 14.95 3.99
CA PHE A 93 2.88 16.18 4.68
C PHE A 93 2.29 15.96 6.08
N SER A 94 2.03 14.72 6.49
CA SER A 94 1.52 14.43 7.83
C SER A 94 2.61 14.57 8.91
N PRO A 95 2.27 15.09 10.09
CA PRO A 95 3.22 15.29 11.18
C PRO A 95 3.74 13.96 11.74
N THR A 96 4.97 13.94 12.23
CA THR A 96 5.62 12.75 12.84
C THR A 96 5.15 12.47 14.27
N THR A 97 4.67 13.47 14.98
CA THR A 97 4.25 13.36 16.37
C THR A 97 3.11 14.32 16.62
N ASP A 98 1.95 13.80 17.00
CA ASP A 98 0.81 14.59 17.41
C ASP A 98 0.31 14.05 18.75
N SER A 99 0.28 14.88 19.80
CA SER A 99 -0.19 14.52 21.15
C SER A 99 -1.71 14.61 21.30
N SER A 100 -2.43 14.72 20.18
CA SER A 100 -3.88 14.84 20.13
C SER A 100 -4.55 13.47 20.27
N ILE A 101 -5.75 13.44 20.86
CA ILE A 101 -6.53 12.20 21.11
C ILE A 101 -6.89 11.46 19.80
N PHE A 102 -6.91 12.19 18.67
CA PHE A 102 -7.12 11.62 17.33
C PHE A 102 -5.82 11.43 16.53
N GLY A 103 -4.66 11.79 17.10
CA GLY A 103 -3.30 11.60 16.57
C GLY A 103 -3.21 11.55 15.05
N PHE A 104 -3.20 12.71 14.37
CA PHE A 104 -3.02 12.76 12.92
C PHE A 104 -1.55 12.57 12.53
N ASP A 105 -0.91 11.53 13.07
CA ASP A 105 0.46 11.20 12.77
C ASP A 105 0.60 10.38 11.48
N LYS A 106 1.85 10.25 11.01
CA LYS A 106 2.20 9.46 9.82
C LYS A 106 1.73 8.02 9.90
N GLU A 107 1.79 7.43 11.09
CA GLU A 107 1.34 6.06 11.33
C GLU A 107 -0.17 5.95 11.08
N PHE A 108 -0.97 6.77 11.74
CA PHE A 108 -2.42 6.81 11.56
C PHE A 108 -2.79 7.07 10.10
N MET A 109 -2.16 8.06 9.46
CA MET A 109 -2.43 8.36 8.04
C MET A 109 -2.09 7.19 7.12
N SER A 110 -1.01 6.46 7.40
CA SER A 110 -0.63 5.27 6.63
C SER A 110 -1.64 4.14 6.80
N TRP A 111 -2.10 3.88 8.03
CA TRP A 111 -3.16 2.90 8.31
C TRP A 111 -4.49 3.29 7.66
N PHE A 112 -4.89 4.55 7.81
CA PHE A 112 -6.15 5.06 7.29
C PHE A 112 -6.18 5.01 5.76
N LEU A 113 -5.16 5.54 5.09
CA LEU A 113 -5.10 5.59 3.62
C LEU A 113 -4.92 4.19 3.02
N SER A 114 -4.12 3.31 3.61
CA SER A 114 -3.97 1.94 3.13
C SER A 114 -5.27 1.11 3.27
N SER A 115 -6.00 1.32 4.37
CA SER A 115 -7.31 0.69 4.59
C SER A 115 -8.36 1.24 3.62
N LEU A 116 -8.41 2.55 3.45
CA LEU A 116 -9.30 3.21 2.50
C LEU A 116 -9.02 2.76 1.06
N PHE A 117 -7.75 2.64 0.68
CA PHE A 117 -7.34 2.09 -0.61
C PHE A 117 -7.87 0.67 -0.82
N LEU A 118 -7.73 -0.19 0.18
CA LEU A 118 -8.21 -1.58 0.12
C LEU A 118 -9.73 -1.62 -0.06
N VAL A 119 -10.47 -0.89 0.78
CA VAL A 119 -11.95 -0.86 0.74
C VAL A 119 -12.45 -0.37 -0.61
N ILE A 120 -11.93 0.75 -1.13
CA ILE A 120 -12.33 1.27 -2.43
C ILE A 120 -11.95 0.31 -3.55
N SER A 121 -10.76 -0.31 -3.48
CA SER A 121 -10.33 -1.31 -4.46
C SER A 121 -11.31 -2.47 -4.53
N ILE A 122 -11.70 -3.02 -3.38
CA ILE A 122 -12.67 -4.12 -3.27
C ILE A 122 -14.02 -3.69 -3.87
N ILE A 123 -14.53 -2.50 -3.53
CA ILE A 123 -15.80 -1.98 -4.05
C ILE A 123 -15.76 -1.88 -5.58
N ILE A 124 -14.68 -1.34 -6.17
CA ILE A 124 -14.54 -1.22 -7.63
C ILE A 124 -14.55 -2.61 -8.29
N ILE A 125 -13.80 -3.56 -7.71
CA ILE A 125 -13.69 -4.92 -8.24
C ILE A 125 -15.06 -5.62 -8.22
N PHE A 126 -15.76 -5.59 -7.07
CA PHE A 126 -17.07 -6.22 -6.93
C PHE A 126 -18.14 -5.56 -7.79
N TYR A 127 -18.24 -4.23 -7.76
CA TYR A 127 -19.26 -3.50 -8.52
C TYR A 127 -19.15 -3.78 -10.02
N LYS A 128 -17.92 -3.78 -10.55
CA LYS A 128 -17.69 -4.11 -11.96
C LYS A 128 -17.89 -5.59 -12.25
N HIS A 129 -17.54 -6.48 -11.33
CA HIS A 129 -17.77 -7.91 -11.49
C HIS A 129 -19.27 -8.23 -11.68
N PHE A 130 -20.16 -7.63 -10.89
CA PHE A 130 -21.60 -7.88 -10.98
C PHE A 130 -22.31 -7.13 -12.12
N ARG A 131 -21.80 -5.96 -12.53
CA ARG A 131 -22.46 -5.13 -13.56
C ARG A 131 -22.13 -5.55 -15.00
N GLN A 132 -21.19 -6.48 -15.21
CA GLN A 132 -20.89 -6.97 -16.55
C GLN A 132 -21.91 -8.03 -16.96
N PRO A 133 -22.81 -7.77 -17.94
CA PRO A 133 -23.60 -8.85 -18.53
C PRO A 133 -22.63 -9.90 -19.12
N LYS A 134 -23.04 -11.16 -19.03
CA LYS A 134 -22.25 -12.33 -19.46
C LYS A 134 -21.69 -12.16 -20.86
#